data_AF-A0A1B1TA98-F1
#
_entry.id   AF-A0A1B1TA98-F1
#
_cell.length_a   1.000
_cell.length_b   1.000
_cell.length_c   1.000
_cell.angle_alpha   90.00
_cell.angle_beta   90.00
_cell.angle_gamma   90.00
#
_symmetry.space_group_name_H-M   'P 1'
#
loop_
_entity.id
_entity.type
_entity.pdbx_description
1 polymer ?
#
loop_
_entity_poly.entity_id
_entity_poly.type
_entity_poly.pdbx_seq_one_letter_code
_entity_poly.pdbx_strand_id
1 'polypeptide(L)'
;MPTSEEYLELRASAGMAPRSLKGAEKGLGNELYCVLLKVEETDEVVGMGRIIGDGGTVFQICDMAVKIEWQGKGGGTMIMDSLMKYIYENAEKYAYINLLADVNGFYEKWGFKPTSPRSVGMSIKINN
;
A
#
# COMPACT_ATOMS: atom_id res chain seq x y z
N MET A 1 12.83 -0.10 -1.69
CA MET A 1 11.82 -0.34 -2.74
C MET A 1 12.06 -1.70 -3.37
N PRO A 2 11.02 -2.43 -3.79
CA PRO A 2 11.20 -3.62 -4.61
C PRO A 2 11.65 -3.22 -6.02
N THR A 3 12.29 -4.16 -6.72
CA THR A 3 12.46 -4.06 -8.19
C THR A 3 11.09 -4.06 -8.88
N SER A 4 11.07 -3.71 -10.17
CA SER A 4 9.81 -3.68 -10.93
C SER A 4 9.22 -5.08 -11.09
N GLU A 5 10.08 -6.09 -11.23
CA GLU A 5 9.72 -7.50 -11.31
C GLU A 5 9.13 -7.99 -9.99
N GLU A 6 9.81 -7.75 -8.86
CA GLU A 6 9.30 -8.10 -7.52
C GLU A 6 7.97 -7.41 -7.21
N TYR A 7 7.83 -6.13 -7.59
CA TYR A 7 6.57 -5.40 -7.44
C TYR A 7 5.42 -6.08 -8.18
N LEU A 8 5.64 -6.45 -9.44
CA LEU A 8 4.62 -7.12 -10.26
C LEU A 8 4.29 -8.52 -9.72
N GLU A 9 5.31 -9.26 -9.28
CA GLU A 9 5.13 -10.57 -8.65
C GLU A 9 4.31 -10.46 -7.36
N LEU A 10 4.66 -9.55 -6.45
CA LEU A 10 3.95 -9.34 -5.19
C LEU A 10 2.47 -9.03 -5.41
N ARG A 11 2.17 -8.16 -6.39
CA ARG A 11 0.78 -7.87 -6.76
C ARG A 11 0.04 -9.10 -7.24
N ALA A 12 0.65 -9.86 -8.15
CA ALA A 12 0.04 -11.06 -8.70
C ALA A 12 -0.23 -12.10 -7.60
N SER A 13 0.77 -12.36 -6.75
CA SER A 13 0.71 -13.31 -5.63
C SER A 13 -0.24 -12.89 -4.51
N ALA A 14 -0.58 -11.60 -4.43
CA ALA A 14 -1.61 -11.08 -3.52
C ALA A 14 -3.01 -10.98 -4.17
N GLY A 15 -3.18 -11.41 -5.42
CA GLY A 15 -4.46 -11.38 -6.14
C GLY A 15 -4.88 -9.98 -6.62
N MET A 16 -3.95 -9.03 -6.70
CA MET A 16 -4.24 -7.66 -7.12
C MET A 16 -4.30 -7.53 -8.65
N ALA A 17 -5.03 -6.52 -9.12
CA ALA A 17 -5.07 -6.20 -10.54
C ALA A 17 -3.65 -5.91 -11.11
N PRO A 18 -3.36 -6.37 -12.34
CA PRO A 18 -2.03 -6.25 -12.93
C PRO A 18 -1.66 -4.80 -13.25
N ARG A 19 -0.35 -4.55 -13.31
CA ARG A 19 0.27 -3.33 -13.84
C ARG A 19 1.25 -3.72 -14.95
N SER A 20 1.59 -2.79 -15.83
CA SER A 20 2.62 -3.03 -16.84
C SER A 20 4.02 -2.84 -16.25
N LEU A 21 5.02 -3.55 -16.80
CA LEU A 21 6.43 -3.37 -16.43
C LEU A 21 6.87 -1.92 -16.60
N LYS A 22 6.58 -1.32 -17.75
CA LYS A 22 6.85 0.10 -18.03
C LYS A 22 6.20 1.04 -17.00
N GLY A 23 5.01 0.69 -16.51
CA GLY A 23 4.33 1.46 -15.46
C GLY A 23 5.02 1.33 -14.10
N ALA A 24 5.48 0.13 -13.76
CA ALA A 24 6.24 -0.13 -12.54
C ALA A 24 7.60 0.59 -12.56
N GLU A 25 8.37 0.44 -13.65
CA GLU A 25 9.67 1.11 -13.84
C GLU A 25 9.57 2.62 -13.73
N LYS A 26 8.49 3.21 -14.26
CA LYS A 26 8.24 4.65 -14.18
C LYS A 26 7.77 5.09 -12.80
N GLY A 27 6.95 4.27 -12.15
CA GLY A 27 6.21 4.65 -10.94
C GLY A 27 6.98 4.45 -9.64
N LEU A 28 7.76 3.37 -9.54
CA LEU A 28 8.55 3.04 -8.35
C LEU A 28 9.68 4.05 -8.16
N GLY A 29 9.98 4.39 -6.91
CA GLY A 29 10.96 5.42 -6.55
C GLY A 29 10.36 6.81 -6.35
N ASN A 30 9.08 7.02 -6.70
CA ASN A 30 8.40 8.31 -6.53
C ASN A 30 7.48 8.36 -5.29
N GLU A 31 7.41 7.29 -4.51
CA GLU A 31 6.66 7.27 -3.26
C GLU A 31 7.36 8.07 -2.16
N LEU A 32 6.58 8.57 -1.21
CA LEU A 32 7.09 9.20 0.01
C LEU A 32 7.73 8.18 0.95
N TYR A 33 7.14 6.97 1.02
CA TYR A 33 7.61 5.90 1.88
C TYR A 33 7.16 4.53 1.37
N CYS A 34 7.96 3.51 1.66
CA CYS A 34 7.63 2.13 1.34
C CYS A 34 8.19 1.17 2.37
N VAL A 35 7.39 0.16 2.65
CA VAL A 35 7.72 -0.94 3.54
C VAL A 35 7.77 -2.21 2.71
N LEU A 36 8.83 -2.99 2.90
CA LEU A 36 8.95 -4.36 2.42
C LEU A 36 8.88 -5.30 3.62
N LEU A 37 8.00 -6.29 3.55
CA LEU A 37 7.93 -7.37 4.51
C LEU A 37 8.80 -8.51 4.00
N LYS A 38 9.76 -8.94 4.81
CA LYS A 38 10.71 -9.98 4.46
C LYS A 38 10.65 -11.16 5.42
N VAL A 39 10.92 -12.35 4.91
CA VAL A 39 11.19 -13.55 5.71
C VAL A 39 12.60 -13.45 6.25
N GLU A 40 12.76 -13.58 7.57
CA GLU A 40 14.04 -13.33 8.25
C GLU A 40 15.13 -14.30 7.79
N GLU A 41 14.78 -15.57 7.58
CA GLU A 41 15.74 -16.63 7.25
C GLU A 41 16.22 -16.59 5.79
N THR A 42 15.39 -16.10 4.87
CA THR A 42 15.66 -16.14 3.42
C THR A 42 15.85 -14.77 2.78
N ASP A 43 15.56 -13.69 3.51
CA ASP A 43 15.44 -12.31 3.02
C ASP A 43 14.41 -12.15 1.87
N GLU A 44 13.55 -13.17 1.66
CA GLU A 44 12.53 -13.13 0.62
C GLU A 44 11.50 -12.06 0.93
N VAL A 45 11.21 -11.19 -0.05
CA VAL A 45 10.14 -10.20 0.05
C VAL A 45 8.79 -10.89 -0.16
N VAL A 46 7.95 -10.87 0.89
CA VAL A 46 6.64 -11.55 0.91
C VAL A 46 5.47 -10.57 1.08
N GLY A 47 5.76 -9.28 1.21
CA GLY A 47 4.75 -8.24 1.21
C GLY A 47 5.33 -6.86 1.01
N MET A 48 4.45 -5.91 0.71
CA MET A 48 4.78 -4.50 0.56
C MET A 48 3.61 -3.61 0.97
N GLY A 49 3.93 -2.36 1.25
CA GLY A 49 2.98 -1.25 1.33
C GLY A 49 3.67 0.05 0.98
N ARG A 50 2.96 0.99 0.36
CA ARG A 50 3.51 2.25 -0.14
C ARG A 50 2.66 3.44 0.29
N ILE A 51 3.30 4.61 0.37
CA ILE A 51 2.66 5.90 0.60
C ILE A 51 3.01 6.82 -0.55
N ILE A 52 2.01 7.31 -1.27
CA ILE A 52 2.15 8.43 -2.20
C ILE A 52 1.45 9.66 -1.61
N GLY A 53 1.81 10.85 -2.09
CA GLY A 53 1.22 12.08 -1.58
C GLY A 53 2.05 13.31 -1.93
N ASP A 54 1.70 14.42 -1.31
CA ASP A 54 2.41 15.69 -1.46
C ASP A 54 3.41 15.96 -0.32
N GLY A 55 3.46 15.09 0.68
CA GLY A 55 4.34 15.23 1.85
C GLY A 55 3.82 16.22 2.91
N GLY A 56 2.58 16.69 2.80
CA GLY A 56 2.02 17.64 3.76
C GLY A 56 0.51 17.50 3.96
N THR A 57 -0.29 17.72 2.91
CA THR A 57 -1.74 17.85 3.04
C THR A 57 -2.51 16.60 2.64
N VAL A 58 -1.95 15.74 1.79
CA VAL A 58 -2.61 14.51 1.33
C VAL A 58 -1.65 13.35 1.22
N PHE A 59 -2.09 12.22 1.77
CA PHE A 59 -1.40 10.95 1.71
C PHE A 59 -2.38 9.86 1.24
N GLN A 60 -1.90 8.97 0.38
CA GLN A 60 -2.63 7.77 0.01
C GLN A 60 -1.76 6.55 0.30
N ILE A 61 -2.26 5.67 1.15
CA ILE A 61 -1.70 4.32 1.30
C ILE A 61 -2.15 3.51 0.10
N CYS A 62 -1.18 2.98 -0.65
CA CYS A 62 -1.42 2.22 -1.86
C CYS A 62 -0.54 0.96 -1.88
N ASP A 63 -0.90 0.05 -2.79
CA ASP A 63 -0.15 -1.18 -3.05
C ASP A 63 0.14 -2.01 -1.79
N MET A 64 -0.85 -2.09 -0.90
CA MET A 64 -0.87 -3.02 0.23
C MET A 64 -1.02 -4.45 -0.29
N ALA A 65 0.07 -5.20 -0.28
CA ALA A 65 0.13 -6.57 -0.79
C ALA A 65 0.87 -7.47 0.21
N VAL A 66 0.30 -8.64 0.47
CA VAL A 66 0.98 -9.74 1.17
C VAL A 66 0.69 -10.99 0.36
N LYS A 67 1.73 -11.75 -0.01
CA LYS A 67 1.59 -13.03 -0.73
C LYS A 67 0.56 -13.90 0.00
N ILE A 68 -0.33 -14.56 -0.74
CA ILE A 68 -1.51 -15.26 -0.16
C ILE A 68 -1.12 -16.27 0.93
N GLU A 69 0.03 -16.94 0.80
CA GLU A 69 0.55 -17.93 1.75
C GLU A 69 0.96 -17.31 3.10
N TRP A 70 1.21 -15.99 3.11
CA TRP A 70 1.65 -15.21 4.26
C TRP A 70 0.53 -14.37 4.89
N GLN A 71 -0.67 -14.37 4.31
CA GLN A 71 -1.82 -13.66 4.85
C GLN A 71 -2.33 -14.28 6.15
N GLY A 72 -3.02 -13.48 6.97
CA GLY A 72 -3.56 -13.94 8.28
C GLY A 72 -2.51 -14.17 9.36
N LYS A 73 -1.20 -14.00 9.07
CA LYS A 73 -0.08 -14.20 10.01
C LYS A 73 0.42 -12.90 10.66
N GLY A 74 -0.29 -11.79 10.47
CA GLY A 74 0.08 -10.48 11.04
C GLY A 74 0.99 -9.62 10.17
N GLY A 75 1.51 -10.12 9.04
CA GLY A 75 2.39 -9.36 8.14
C GLY A 75 1.78 -8.05 7.63
N GLY A 76 0.50 -8.06 7.26
CA GLY A 76 -0.21 -6.83 6.87
C GLY A 76 -0.27 -5.79 7.98
N THR A 77 -0.41 -6.23 9.24
CA THR A 77 -0.38 -5.35 10.41
C THR A 77 0.99 -4.70 10.57
N MET A 78 2.08 -5.48 10.46
CA MET A 78 3.44 -4.96 10.54
C MET A 78 3.71 -3.89 9.47
N ILE A 79 3.22 -4.12 8.25
CA ILE A 79 3.33 -3.14 7.16
C ILE A 79 2.57 -1.86 7.54
N MET A 80 1.28 -1.97 7.89
CA MET A 80 0.44 -0.81 8.23
C MET A 80 0.98 -0.02 9.44
N ASP A 81 1.50 -0.69 10.47
CA ASP A 81 2.10 -0.03 11.63
C ASP A 81 3.28 0.85 11.22
N SER A 82 4.14 0.35 10.32
CA SER A 82 5.28 1.11 9.80
C SER A 82 4.84 2.27 8.90
N LEU A 83 3.83 2.08 8.06
CA LEU A 83 3.27 3.16 7.21
C LEU A 83 2.64 4.27 8.06
N MET A 84 1.82 3.89 9.05
CA MET A 84 1.16 4.86 9.92
C MET A 84 2.15 5.60 10.80
N LYS A 85 3.21 4.92 11.27
CA LYS A 85 4.32 5.59 11.97
C LYS A 85 4.91 6.71 11.11
N TYR A 86 5.25 6.42 9.85
CA TYR A 86 5.76 7.44 8.93
C TYR A 86 4.78 8.61 8.77
N ILE A 87 3.49 8.33 8.60
CA ILE A 87 2.46 9.37 8.47
C ILE A 87 2.42 10.25 9.71
N TYR A 88 2.38 9.68 10.92
CA TYR A 88 2.32 10.46 12.15
C TYR A 88 3.57 11.33 12.39
N GLU A 89 4.72 10.90 11.90
CA GLU A 89 5.98 11.65 12.02
C GLU A 89 6.11 12.78 10.99
N ASN A 90 5.42 12.70 9.84
CA ASN A 90 5.63 13.60 8.71
C ASN A 90 4.40 14.41 8.28
N ALA A 91 3.19 14.00 8.65
CA ALA A 91 1.98 14.67 8.23
C ALA A 91 1.67 15.89 9.12
N GLU A 92 1.22 16.97 8.48
CA GLU A 92 0.79 18.16 9.17
C GLU A 92 -0.63 18.03 9.73
N LYS A 93 -0.99 18.94 10.64
CA LYS A 93 -2.33 18.98 11.23
C LYS A 93 -3.40 19.03 10.13
N TYR A 94 -4.38 18.13 10.22
CA TYR A 94 -5.49 17.98 9.26
C TYR A 94 -5.13 17.40 7.90
N ALA A 95 -3.94 16.81 7.72
CA ALA A 95 -3.63 16.04 6.53
C ALA A 95 -4.72 14.99 6.26
N TYR A 96 -5.05 14.81 4.98
CA TYR A 96 -6.03 13.83 4.53
C TYR A 96 -5.35 12.54 4.13
N ILE A 97 -5.54 11.49 4.94
CA ILE A 97 -4.97 10.16 4.70
C ILE A 97 -6.09 9.23 4.21
N ASN A 98 -5.88 8.62 3.05
CA ASN A 98 -6.87 7.73 2.44
C ASN A 98 -6.26 6.46 1.86
N LEU A 99 -7.13 5.50 1.56
CA LEU A 99 -6.82 4.26 0.85
C LEU A 99 -8.09 3.75 0.18
N LEU A 100 -7.94 2.85 -0.79
CA LEU A 100 -9.04 2.05 -1.32
C LEU A 100 -8.93 0.64 -0.73
N ALA A 101 -9.94 0.25 0.04
CA ALA A 101 -9.95 -1.02 0.76
C ALA A 101 -10.70 -2.09 -0.04
N ASP A 102 -10.01 -3.20 -0.34
CA ASP A 102 -10.63 -4.42 -0.89
C ASP A 102 -10.96 -5.45 0.21
N VAL A 103 -10.70 -5.11 1.48
CA VAL A 103 -10.98 -5.94 2.67
C VAL A 103 -11.71 -5.14 3.74
N ASN A 104 -12.68 -5.76 4.40
CA ASN A 104 -13.47 -5.13 5.46
C ASN A 104 -12.80 -5.28 6.84
N GLY A 105 -12.93 -4.26 7.69
CA GLY A 105 -12.51 -4.30 9.11
C GLY A 105 -11.00 -4.26 9.38
N PHE A 106 -10.15 -4.59 8.40
CA PHE A 106 -8.69 -4.61 8.61
C PHE A 106 -8.14 -3.22 8.97
N TYR A 107 -8.47 -2.20 8.17
CA TYR A 107 -7.91 -0.84 8.31
C TYR A 107 -8.49 -0.06 9.51
N GLU A 108 -9.64 -0.47 10.04
CA GLU A 108 -10.30 0.19 11.17
C GLU A 108 -9.46 0.20 12.44
N LYS A 109 -8.51 -0.74 12.57
CA LYS A 109 -7.52 -0.80 13.66
C LYS A 109 -6.69 0.48 13.79
N TRP A 110 -6.46 1.19 12.68
CA TRP A 110 -5.73 2.47 12.66
C TRP A 110 -6.67 3.68 12.57
N GLY A 111 -7.97 3.49 12.82
CA GLY A 111 -8.96 4.56 12.84
C GLY A 111 -9.50 4.96 11.47
N PHE A 112 -9.15 4.25 10.38
CA PHE A 112 -9.78 4.45 9.08
C PHE A 112 -11.28 4.12 9.17
N LYS A 113 -12.08 4.90 8.44
CA LYS A 113 -13.53 4.73 8.35
C LYS A 113 -13.96 4.83 6.89
N PRO A 114 -15.04 4.15 6.47
CA PRO A 114 -15.63 4.38 5.17
C PRO A 114 -15.98 5.86 4.99
N THR A 115 -15.66 6.41 3.82
CA THR A 115 -16.00 7.80 3.47
C THR A 115 -17.44 7.93 2.95
N SER A 116 -18.04 6.81 2.52
CA SER A 116 -19.43 6.69 2.08
C SER A 116 -20.39 6.89 3.28
N PRO A 117 -21.58 7.50 3.08
CA PRO A 117 -22.16 7.95 1.81
C PRO A 117 -21.70 9.34 1.36
N ARG A 118 -20.90 10.07 2.17
CA ARG A 118 -20.52 11.45 1.85
C ARG A 118 -19.63 11.54 0.60
N SER A 119 -18.68 10.63 0.48
CA SER A 119 -17.81 10.52 -0.70
C SER A 119 -17.45 9.07 -0.98
N VAL A 120 -17.29 8.71 -2.25
CA VAL A 120 -16.99 7.35 -2.70
C VAL A 120 -15.70 7.31 -3.49
N GLY A 121 -14.93 6.23 -3.35
CA GLY A 121 -13.78 5.96 -4.22
C GLY A 121 -14.24 5.70 -5.65
N MET A 122 -13.52 6.23 -6.63
CA MET A 122 -13.82 6.09 -8.06
C MET A 122 -12.55 5.69 -8.81
N SER A 123 -12.68 4.89 -9.87
CA SER A 123 -11.54 4.49 -10.69
C SER A 123 -11.90 4.41 -12.18
N ILE A 124 -10.90 4.62 -13.03
CA ILE A 124 -10.94 4.35 -14.47
C ILE A 124 -9.68 3.57 -14.84
N LYS A 125 -9.78 2.61 -15.76
CA LYS A 125 -8.63 1.87 -16.30
C LYS A 125 -8.32 2.40 -17.70
N ILE A 126 -7.05 2.71 -17.94
CA ILE A 126 -6.54 3.03 -19.28
C ILE A 126 -6.08 1.71 -19.91
N ASN A 127 -6.58 1.40 -21.10
CA ASN A 127 -6.33 0.13 -21.81
C ASN A 127 -5.49 0.33 -23.08
N ASN A 128 -4.88 1.50 -23.23
CA ASN A 128 -4.26 2.00 -24.46
C ASN A 128 -2.75 1.79 -24.44
#